data_AF-M9R828-F1
#
_entry.id   AF-M9R828-F1
#
_cell.length_a   1.000
_cell.length_b   1.000
_cell.length_c   1.000
_cell.angle_alpha   90.00
_cell.angle_beta   90.00
_cell.angle_gamma   90.00
#
_symmetry.space_group_name_H-M   'P 1'
#
loop_
_entity.id
_entity.type
_entity.pdbx_description
1 polymer ?
#
loop_
_entity_poly.entity_id
_entity_poly.type
_entity_poly.pdbx_seq_one_letter_code
_entity_poly.pdbx_strand_id
1 'polypeptide(L)'
;MMRDLCRYSDETIFAIVHSDDGTMLKGAGAFKDALDAMGMTRWTYQRDNSPKPTAMPYWKLPDSALDNPDEACDLARRALAHL
;
A
#
# COMPACT_ATOMS: atom_id res chain seq x y z
N MET A 1 12.79 -9.00 -11.82
CA MET A 1 12.32 -9.87 -10.71
C MET A 1 11.99 -8.94 -9.55
N MET A 2 10.71 -8.65 -9.28
CA MET A 2 10.33 -7.89 -8.08
C MET A 2 10.73 -8.74 -6.87
N ARG A 3 11.69 -8.27 -6.06
CA ARG A 3 12.14 -8.93 -4.82
C ARG A 3 11.36 -8.38 -3.61
N ASP A 4 10.09 -8.11 -3.82
CA ASP A 4 9.24 -7.51 -2.80
C ASP A 4 8.61 -8.59 -1.93
N LEU A 5 8.49 -8.31 -0.63
CA LEU A 5 7.81 -9.21 0.30
C LEU A 5 6.32 -8.93 0.25
N CYS A 6 5.51 -9.94 -0.07
CA CYS A 6 4.05 -9.84 -0.01
C CYS A 6 3.54 -10.35 1.35
N ARG A 7 2.62 -9.62 1.97
CA ARG A 7 1.95 -10.01 3.22
C ARG A 7 0.50 -10.38 2.95
N TYR A 8 0.10 -11.53 3.48
CA TYR A 8 -1.22 -12.14 3.28
C TYR A 8 -1.94 -12.35 4.62
N SER A 9 -3.27 -12.24 4.60
CA SER A 9 -4.19 -12.72 5.65
C SER A 9 -5.28 -13.53 4.95
N ASP A 10 -5.48 -14.79 5.34
CA ASP A 10 -6.48 -15.69 4.73
C ASP A 10 -6.50 -15.58 3.19
N GLU A 11 -5.33 -15.79 2.57
CA GLU A 11 -5.11 -15.74 1.11
C GLU A 11 -5.22 -14.34 0.47
N THR A 12 -5.60 -13.33 1.24
CA THR A 12 -5.76 -11.94 0.76
C THR A 12 -4.48 -11.14 0.97
N ILE A 13 -3.86 -10.71 -0.14
CA ILE A 13 -2.74 -9.75 -0.09
C ILE A 13 -3.24 -8.38 0.35
N PHE A 14 -2.70 -7.86 1.44
CA PHE A 14 -3.10 -6.55 1.99
C PHE A 14 -1.93 -5.56 2.11
N ALA A 15 -0.69 -6.03 2.06
CA ALA A 15 0.48 -5.17 2.12
C ALA A 15 1.67 -5.77 1.36
N ILE A 16 2.60 -4.90 0.96
CA ILE A 16 3.90 -5.28 0.40
C ILE A 16 5.02 -4.54 1.12
N VAL A 17 6.24 -5.06 1.06
CA VAL A 17 7.47 -4.33 1.33
C VAL A 17 8.18 -4.17 0.00
N HIS A 18 8.14 -2.95 -0.54
CA HIS A 18 8.84 -2.57 -1.76
C HIS A 18 10.31 -2.26 -1.44
N SER A 19 11.25 -2.71 -2.27
CA SER A 19 12.67 -2.51 -2.02
C SER A 19 13.08 -1.04 -1.85
N ASP A 20 12.41 -0.14 -2.58
CA ASP A 20 12.80 1.26 -2.66
C ASP A 20 11.87 2.17 -1.84
N ASP A 21 10.60 1.78 -1.69
CA ASP A 21 9.56 2.62 -1.07
C ASP A 21 9.17 2.15 0.35
N GLY A 22 9.64 0.98 0.78
CA GLY A 22 9.37 0.43 2.10
C GLY A 22 7.99 -0.25 2.20
N THR A 23 7.39 -0.24 3.39
CA THR A 23 6.09 -0.89 3.63
C THR A 23 4.97 -0.08 2.98
N MET A 24 4.11 -0.78 2.22
CA MET A 24 2.96 -0.18 1.55
C MET A 24 1.69 -1.00 1.80
N LEU A 25 0.55 -0.32 1.94
CA LEU A 25 -0.77 -0.91 2.12
C LEU A 25 -1.56 -0.95 0.83
N LYS A 26 -2.29 -2.03 0.63
CA LYS A 26 -3.18 -2.17 -0.52
C LYS A 26 -4.47 -1.39 -0.27
N GLY A 27 -4.81 -0.50 -1.21
CA GLY A 27 -6.08 0.23 -1.21
C GLY A 27 -7.09 -0.37 -2.18
N ALA A 28 -8.33 -0.56 -1.72
CA ALA A 28 -9.45 -1.08 -2.50
C ALA A 28 -10.74 -0.29 -2.23
N GLY A 29 -11.64 -0.24 -3.22
CA GLY A 29 -12.90 0.51 -3.12
C GLY A 29 -12.74 1.93 -2.58
N ALA A 30 -13.61 2.31 -1.65
CA ALA A 30 -13.62 3.61 -0.97
C ALA A 30 -12.39 3.86 -0.07
N PHE A 31 -11.63 2.81 0.27
CA PHE A 31 -10.42 2.99 1.08
C PHE A 31 -9.32 3.73 0.33
N LYS A 32 -9.32 3.68 -1.01
CA LYS A 32 -8.38 4.46 -1.83
C LYS A 32 -8.51 5.95 -1.56
N ASP A 33 -9.73 6.45 -1.58
CA ASP A 33 -10.03 7.86 -1.34
C ASP A 33 -9.69 8.26 0.10
N ALA A 34 -9.89 7.33 1.05
CA ALA A 34 -9.48 7.55 2.44
C ALA A 34 -7.96 7.64 2.60
N LEU A 35 -7.19 6.79 1.92
CA LEU A 35 -5.72 6.82 1.91
C LEU A 35 -5.20 8.13 1.29
N ASP A 36 -5.80 8.56 0.18
CA ASP A 36 -5.48 9.84 -0.45
C ASP A 36 -5.83 11.03 0.48
N ALA A 37 -6.98 10.99 1.16
CA ALA A 37 -7.39 12.01 2.12
C ALA A 37 -6.52 12.04 3.40
N MET A 38 -5.94 10.91 3.78
CA MET A 38 -4.92 10.82 4.84
C MET A 38 -3.55 11.36 4.39
N GLY A 39 -3.41 11.81 3.15
CA GLY A 39 -2.17 12.37 2.60
C GLY A 39 -1.12 11.30 2.30
N MET A 40 -1.51 10.03 2.20
CA MET A 40 -0.57 8.94 1.91
C MET A 40 -0.18 8.96 0.44
N THR A 41 1.07 8.58 0.15
CA THR A 41 1.59 8.59 -1.23
C THR A 41 1.26 7.28 -1.93
N ARG A 42 0.48 7.36 -3.01
CA ARG A 42 0.19 6.22 -3.89
C ARG A 42 1.41 5.85 -4.74
N TRP A 43 1.68 4.56 -4.84
CA TRP A 43 2.73 4.04 -5.71
C TRP A 43 2.36 4.20 -7.19
N THR A 44 3.30 4.72 -7.97
CA THR A 44 3.21 4.78 -9.43
C THR A 44 4.39 4.08 -10.06
N TYR A 45 4.12 3.22 -11.04
CA TYR A 45 5.14 2.49 -11.76
C TYR A 45 5.17 2.91 -13.23
N GLN A 46 6.33 3.35 -13.71
CA GLN A 46 6.59 3.68 -15.11
C GLN A 46 7.12 2.45 -15.83
N ARG A 47 6.39 1.97 -16.85
CA ARG A 47 6.87 0.90 -17.74
C ARG A 47 7.65 1.51 -18.90
N ASP A 48 8.73 0.86 -19.32
CA ASP A 48 9.64 1.36 -20.38
C ASP A 48 8.91 1.77 -21.67
N ASN A 49 7.82 1.07 -22.02
CA ASN A 49 7.05 1.29 -23.25
C ASN A 49 5.67 1.93 -23.01
N SER A 50 5.41 2.51 -21.84
CA SER A 50 4.13 3.17 -21.54
C SER A 50 4.28 4.70 -21.57
N PRO A 51 3.41 5.45 -22.26
CA PRO A 51 3.50 6.92 -22.26
C PRO A 51 3.11 7.57 -20.92
N LYS A 52 2.50 6.82 -20.00
CA LYS A 52 2.08 7.32 -18.68
C LYS A 52 2.41 6.32 -17.56
N PRO A 53 2.71 6.80 -16.35
CA PRO A 53 2.84 5.96 -15.16
C PRO A 53 1.53 5.24 -14.84
N THR A 54 1.64 4.01 -14.36
CA THR A 54 0.50 3.22 -13.87
C THR A 54 0.38 3.39 -12.36
N ALA A 55 -0.76 3.88 -11.88
CA ALA A 55 -1.04 4.03 -10.45
C ALA A 55 -1.44 2.68 -9.84
N MET A 56 -0.52 2.07 -9.12
CA MET A 56 -0.71 0.78 -8.47
C MET A 56 -1.63 0.92 -7.25
N PRO A 57 -2.33 -0.15 -6.82
CA PRO A 57 -3.26 -0.07 -5.71
C PRO A 57 -2.54 -0.12 -4.35
N TYR A 58 -1.38 0.51 -4.21
CA TYR A 58 -0.57 0.51 -2.99
C TYR A 58 -0.20 1.93 -2.56
N TRP A 59 -0.24 2.19 -1.26
CA TRP A 59 0.10 3.47 -0.64
C TRP A 59 1.20 3.28 0.39
N LYS A 60 2.19 4.17 0.40
CA LYS A 60 3.29 4.14 1.37
C LYS A 60 2.74 4.37 2.77
N LEU A 61 3.12 3.51 3.71
CA LEU A 61 2.78 3.66 5.12
C LEU A 61 3.38 4.98 5.66
N PRO A 62 2.65 5.80 6.43
CA PRO A 62 3.23 7.00 7.02
C PRO A 62 4.29 6.64 8.06
N ASP A 63 5.26 7.52 8.27
CA ASP A 63 6.34 7.32 9.24
C ASP A 63 5.79 7.10 10.66
N SER A 64 4.68 7.77 11.03
CA SER A 64 3.98 7.56 12.31
C SER A 64 3.59 6.11 12.54
N ALA A 65 3.06 5.44 11.52
CA ALA A 65 2.67 4.03 11.59
C ALA A 65 3.87 3.09 11.51
N LEU A 66 5.02 3.52 10.98
CA LEU A 66 6.25 2.72 11.06
C LEU A 66 6.78 2.67 12.51
N ASP A 67 6.63 3.77 13.26
CA ASP A 67 7.06 3.86 14.66
C ASP A 67 5.98 3.41 15.66
N ASN A 68 4.71 3.33 15.25
CA ASN A 68 3.58 2.92 16.07
C ASN A 68 2.91 1.64 15.56
N PRO A 69 3.11 0.49 16.22
CA PRO A 69 2.54 -0.78 15.77
C PRO A 69 1.01 -0.81 15.83
N ASP A 70 0.38 -0.10 16.78
CA ASP A 70 -1.08 -0.06 16.89
C ASP A 70 -1.70 0.66 15.70
N GLU A 71 -1.10 1.78 15.29
CA GLU A 71 -1.52 2.54 14.10
C GLU A 71 -1.34 1.72 12.81
N ALA A 72 -0.20 1.04 12.65
CA ALA A 72 0.03 0.15 11.52
C ALA A 72 -1.00 -0.99 11.46
N CYS A 73 -1.30 -1.62 12.60
CA CYS A 73 -2.29 -2.68 12.68
C CYS A 73 -3.70 -2.18 12.39
N ASP A 74 -4.08 -1.00 12.85
CA ASP A 74 -5.37 -0.38 12.54
C ASP A 74 -5.52 -0.10 11.04
N LEU A 75 -4.48 0.46 10.40
CA LEU A 75 -4.48 0.68 8.96
C LEU A 75 -4.55 -0.65 8.17
N ALA A 76 -3.83 -1.69 8.63
CA ALA A 76 -3.89 -3.01 8.01
C ALA A 76 -5.28 -3.66 8.14
N ARG A 77 -5.92 -3.57 9.31
CA ARG A 77 -7.29 -4.04 9.52
C ARG A 77 -8.29 -3.31 8.62
N ARG A 78 -8.14 -1.99 8.50
CA ARG A 78 -8.97 -1.19 7.57
C ARG A 78 -8.77 -1.62 6.13
N ALA A 79 -7.52 -1.86 5.70
CA ALA A 79 -7.24 -2.37 4.36
C ALA A 79 -7.97 -3.70 4.10
N LEU A 80 -7.83 -4.66 5.01
CA LEU A 80 -8.48 -5.98 4.92
C LEU A 80 -10.00 -5.89 4.87
N ALA A 81 -10.63 -4.99 5.63
CA ALA A 81 -12.09 -4.80 5.60
C ALA A 81 -12.62 -4.28 4.25
N HIS A 82 -11.74 -3.80 3.36
CA HIS A 82 -12.08 -3.26 2.05
C HIS A 82 -11.59 -4.12 0.88
N LEU A 83 -10.88 -5.23 1.14
CA LEU A 83 -10.35 -6.15 0.14
C LEU A 83 -11.27 -7.33 -0.10
#